data_AF-A0A429MM82-F1
#
_entry.id   AF-A0A429MM82-F1
#
_cell.length_a   1.000
_cell.length_b   1.000
_cell.length_c   1.000
_cell.angle_alpha   90.00
_cell.angle_beta   90.00
_cell.angle_gamma   90.00
#
_symmetry.space_group_name_H-M   'P 1'
#
loop_
_entity.id
_entity.type
_entity.pdbx_description
1 polymer ?
#
loop_
_entity_poly.entity_id
_entity_poly.type
_entity_poly.pdbx_seq_one_letter_code
_entity_poly.pdbx_strand_id
1 'polypeptide(L)'
;QSFKGKLAAGFTVSSLPAGDKQSTLISIFTFCMQHGMLWVGNPILPEQHQGVAYTQAANRLGSWSGLMAQAEHASNADGFDEGDIKTAQKFGENFALTLNAYQGT
;
A
#
# COMPACT_ATOMS: atom_id res chain seq x y z
N GLN A 1 -2.55 -18.96 18.23
CA GLN A 1 -2.20 -17.98 17.17
C GLN A 1 -2.61 -18.54 15.81
N SER A 2 -3.80 -18.18 15.30
CA SER A 2 -4.35 -18.70 14.02
C SER A 2 -3.70 -18.09 12.77
N PHE A 3 -3.10 -16.91 12.89
CA PHE A 3 -2.49 -16.19 11.77
C PHE A 3 -0.98 -16.40 11.61
N LYS A 4 -0.35 -17.19 12.48
CA LYS A 4 1.10 -17.43 12.42
C LYS A 4 1.48 -17.96 11.03
N GLY A 5 2.48 -17.35 10.41
CA GLY A 5 2.99 -17.70 9.08
C GLY A 5 2.13 -17.22 7.90
N LYS A 6 0.98 -16.59 8.13
CA LYS A 6 0.19 -16.01 7.02
C LYS A 6 0.85 -14.72 6.52
N LEU A 7 0.79 -14.49 5.20
CA LEU A 7 1.15 -13.21 4.62
C LEU A 7 0.12 -12.14 4.99
N ALA A 8 0.60 -10.92 5.19
CA ALA A 8 -0.16 -9.72 5.42
C ALA A 8 0.45 -8.56 4.63
N ALA A 9 -0.40 -7.61 4.28
CA ALA A 9 -0.02 -6.31 3.72
C ALA A 9 -1.08 -5.30 4.15
N GLY A 10 -0.79 -4.00 4.02
CA GLY A 10 -1.71 -2.94 4.42
C GLY A 10 -1.79 -1.81 3.42
N PHE A 11 -2.96 -1.18 3.41
CA PHE A 11 -3.21 0.06 2.70
C PHE A 11 -3.97 1.05 3.59
N THR A 12 -3.88 2.34 3.28
CA THR A 12 -4.62 3.39 3.99
C THR A 12 -4.95 4.55 3.06
N VAL A 13 -6.04 5.24 3.39
CA VAL A 13 -6.55 6.41 2.66
C VAL A 13 -6.80 7.54 3.64
N SER A 14 -6.43 8.77 3.28
CA SER A 14 -6.82 9.98 4.03
C SER A 14 -6.96 11.19 3.10
N SER A 15 -7.49 12.30 3.59
CA SER A 15 -7.83 13.46 2.76
C SER A 15 -6.66 14.34 2.33
N LEU A 16 -5.61 14.42 3.14
CA LEU A 16 -4.38 15.18 2.82
C LEU A 16 -3.28 14.26 2.27
N PRO A 17 -2.31 14.75 1.48
CA PRO A 17 -1.19 13.93 0.99
C PRO A 17 -0.34 13.36 2.15
N ALA A 18 0.04 14.24 3.09
CA ALA A 18 0.76 13.90 4.31
C ALA A 18 -0.15 14.12 5.53
N GLY A 19 -0.39 13.04 6.27
CA GLY A 19 -1.13 13.02 7.54
C GLY A 19 -0.64 11.79 8.31
N ASP A 20 -1.51 11.14 9.07
CA ASP A 20 -1.12 9.99 9.91
C ASP A 20 -1.10 8.64 9.18
N LYS A 21 -1.12 8.62 7.84
CA LYS A 21 -1.12 7.37 7.06
C LYS A 21 0.04 6.44 7.44
N GLN A 22 1.24 6.99 7.63
CA GLN A 22 2.39 6.18 8.04
C GLN A 22 2.18 5.57 9.41
N SER A 23 1.69 6.36 10.37
CA SER A 23 1.34 5.88 11.72
C SER A 23 0.27 4.78 11.66
N THR A 24 -0.75 4.92 10.79
CA THR A 24 -1.75 3.87 10.54
C THR A 24 -1.10 2.58 10.04
N LEU A 25 -0.22 2.65 9.03
CA LEU A 25 0.47 1.47 8.50
C LEU A 25 1.38 0.81 9.54
N ILE A 26 2.09 1.60 10.35
CA ILE A 26 2.93 1.08 11.44
C ILE A 26 2.10 0.38 12.53
N SER A 27 0.89 0.89 12.82
CA SER A 27 -0.03 0.23 13.73
C SER A 27 -0.48 -1.14 13.20
N ILE A 28 -0.87 -1.22 11.92
CA ILE A 28 -1.24 -2.48 11.26
C ILE A 28 -0.05 -3.44 11.18
N PHE A 29 1.14 -2.94 10.87
CA PHE A 29 2.37 -3.72 10.89
C PHE A 29 2.64 -4.31 12.28
N THR A 30 2.47 -3.52 13.34
CA THR A 30 2.63 -4.00 14.72
C THR A 30 1.65 -5.12 15.05
N PHE A 31 0.38 -4.98 14.65
CA PHE A 31 -0.62 -6.04 14.77
C PHE A 31 -0.19 -7.32 14.03
N CYS A 32 0.26 -7.19 12.78
CA CYS A 32 0.81 -8.29 11.98
C CYS A 32 1.92 -9.03 12.73
N MET A 33 2.88 -8.28 13.31
CA MET A 33 4.00 -8.87 14.07
C MET A 33 3.55 -9.57 15.35
N GLN A 34 2.61 -9.00 16.12
CA GLN A 34 2.06 -9.62 17.34
C GLN A 34 1.39 -10.99 17.05
N HIS A 35 0.87 -11.17 15.84
CA HIS A 35 0.23 -12.40 15.40
C HIS A 35 1.17 -13.39 14.67
N GLY A 36 2.46 -13.06 14.53
CA GLY A 36 3.46 -13.91 13.87
C GLY A 36 3.23 -14.06 12.37
N MET A 37 2.63 -13.07 11.73
CA MET A 37 2.41 -12.99 10.28
C MET A 37 3.68 -12.49 9.56
N LEU A 38 3.72 -12.64 8.24
CA LEU A 38 4.78 -12.15 7.37
C LEU A 38 4.31 -10.91 6.63
N TRP A 39 5.01 -9.79 6.74
CA TRP A 39 4.60 -8.52 6.13
C TRP A 39 5.19 -8.32 4.73
N VAL A 40 4.35 -7.99 3.76
CA VAL A 40 4.73 -7.61 2.40
C VAL A 40 4.50 -6.10 2.24
N GLY A 41 5.60 -5.36 2.08
CA GLY A 41 5.56 -3.92 1.84
C GLY A 41 5.20 -3.55 0.40
N ASN A 42 5.24 -2.26 0.10
CA ASN A 42 5.04 -1.73 -1.25
C ASN A 42 6.39 -1.63 -1.99
N PRO A 43 6.66 -2.46 -3.02
CA PRO A 43 7.93 -2.42 -3.75
C PRO A 43 7.94 -1.36 -4.88
N ILE A 44 6.83 -0.66 -5.12
CA ILE A 44 6.69 0.24 -6.27
C ILE A 44 7.50 1.50 -6.04
N LEU A 45 8.43 1.80 -6.95
CA LEU A 45 9.20 3.04 -6.91
C LEU A 45 8.31 4.24 -7.29
N PRO A 46 8.48 5.40 -6.64
CA PRO A 46 7.76 6.61 -7.01
C PRO A 46 8.12 7.07 -8.42
N GLU A 47 7.14 7.06 -9.33
CA GLU A 47 7.34 7.33 -10.76
C GLU A 47 7.55 8.83 -11.06
N GLN A 48 7.29 9.73 -10.11
CA GLN A 48 7.58 11.16 -10.31
C GLN A 48 9.06 11.45 -10.60
N HIS A 49 9.97 10.60 -10.13
CA HIS A 49 11.41 10.69 -10.45
C HIS A 49 11.73 10.31 -11.90
N GLN A 50 10.77 9.72 -12.62
CA GLN A 50 10.88 9.31 -14.01
C GLN A 50 10.15 10.28 -14.96
N GLY A 51 9.71 11.43 -14.46
CA GLY A 51 9.02 12.46 -15.24
C GLY A 51 7.51 12.23 -15.41
N VAL A 52 6.93 11.23 -14.72
CA VAL A 52 5.48 11.03 -14.71
C VAL A 52 4.81 12.12 -13.88
N ALA A 53 3.71 12.69 -14.38
CA ALA A 53 2.96 13.70 -13.65
C ALA A 53 2.51 13.17 -12.28
N TYR A 54 2.57 14.02 -11.25
CA TYR A 54 2.35 13.60 -9.85
C TYR A 54 1.03 12.84 -9.63
N THR A 55 -0.08 13.29 -10.22
CA THR A 55 -1.40 12.65 -10.11
C THR A 55 -1.50 11.31 -10.88
N GLN A 56 -0.56 11.03 -11.77
CA GLN A 56 -0.50 9.79 -12.57
C GLN A 56 0.61 8.84 -12.11
N ALA A 57 1.53 9.33 -11.28
CA ALA A 57 2.70 8.61 -10.83
C ALA A 57 2.30 7.49 -9.84
N ALA A 58 2.75 6.26 -10.13
CA ALA A 58 2.66 5.21 -9.13
C ALA A 58 3.51 5.56 -7.91
N ASN A 59 3.02 5.19 -6.73
CA ASN A 59 3.57 5.53 -5.43
C ASN A 59 3.87 7.03 -5.26
N ARG A 60 2.99 7.91 -5.76
CA ARG A 60 3.14 9.37 -5.64
C ARG A 60 3.25 9.86 -4.20
N LEU A 61 2.70 9.12 -3.22
CA LEU A 61 2.80 9.42 -1.78
C LEU A 61 4.06 8.85 -1.12
N GLY A 62 4.89 8.10 -1.85
CA GLY A 62 6.22 7.68 -1.41
C GLY A 62 6.24 6.75 -0.20
N SER A 63 5.36 5.75 -0.15
CA SER A 63 5.29 4.78 0.94
C SER A 63 5.82 3.41 0.53
N TRP A 64 6.67 2.82 1.37
CA TRP A 64 7.18 1.45 1.22
C TRP A 64 6.67 0.49 2.29
N SER A 65 6.22 1.02 3.44
CA SER A 65 5.65 0.20 4.51
C SER A 65 4.34 -0.47 4.06
N GLY A 66 3.61 0.15 3.14
CA GLY A 66 2.37 -0.33 2.55
C GLY A 66 1.82 0.70 1.57
N LEU A 67 0.63 0.45 1.00
CA LEU A 67 0.03 1.39 0.06
C LEU A 67 -0.58 2.60 0.79
N MET A 68 -0.35 3.79 0.26
CA MET A 68 -1.05 5.00 0.66
C MET A 68 -1.76 5.57 -0.55
N ALA A 69 -3.02 5.96 -0.38
CA ALA A 69 -3.78 6.73 -1.35
C ALA A 69 -4.41 7.95 -0.68
N GLN A 70 -4.87 8.92 -1.47
CA GLN A 70 -5.55 10.10 -0.98
C GLN A 70 -6.90 10.25 -1.68
N ALA A 71 -7.92 10.59 -0.91
CA ALA A 71 -9.25 10.92 -1.41
C ALA A 71 -9.78 12.13 -0.63
N GLU A 72 -10.12 13.21 -1.33
CA GLU A 72 -10.62 14.43 -0.70
C GLU A 72 -11.94 14.20 0.03
N HIS A 73 -12.27 15.01 1.03
CA HIS A 73 -13.50 14.82 1.82
C HIS A 73 -14.79 14.88 0.97
N ALA A 74 -14.77 15.64 -0.12
CA ALA A 74 -15.91 15.82 -1.01
C ALA A 74 -15.80 14.99 -2.30
N SER A 75 -14.79 14.14 -2.44
CA SER A 75 -14.67 13.29 -3.63
C SER A 75 -15.72 12.17 -3.62
N ASN A 76 -16.13 11.73 -4.81
CA ASN A 76 -16.92 10.51 -4.94
C ASN A 76 -16.14 9.31 -4.40
N ALA A 77 -16.85 8.19 -4.16
CA ALA A 77 -16.24 6.96 -3.63
C ALA A 77 -15.10 6.40 -4.51
N ASP A 78 -15.09 6.74 -5.80
CA ASP A 78 -14.11 6.38 -6.82
C ASP A 78 -13.17 7.54 -7.19
N GLY A 79 -13.24 8.67 -6.49
CA GLY A 79 -12.48 9.88 -6.77
C GLY A 79 -11.01 9.82 -6.32
N PHE A 80 -10.28 8.83 -6.81
CA PHE A 80 -8.85 8.66 -6.58
C PHE A 80 -8.04 9.16 -7.77
N ASP A 81 -6.84 9.68 -7.49
CA ASP A 81 -5.86 9.99 -8.53
C ASP A 81 -5.45 8.71 -9.30
N GLU A 82 -5.19 8.85 -10.60
CA GLU A 82 -4.78 7.74 -11.48
C GLU A 82 -3.57 6.98 -10.92
N GLY A 83 -2.60 7.71 -10.36
CA GLY A 83 -1.41 7.15 -9.72
C GLY A 83 -1.73 6.26 -8.51
N ASP A 84 -2.75 6.62 -7.72
CA ASP A 84 -3.17 5.82 -6.56
C ASP A 84 -3.84 4.52 -7.00
N ILE A 85 -4.73 4.59 -8.02
CA ILE A 85 -5.37 3.41 -8.62
C ILE A 85 -4.31 2.47 -9.22
N LYS A 86 -3.38 3.03 -9.99
CA LYS A 86 -2.25 2.30 -10.58
C LYS A 86 -1.38 1.62 -9.52
N THR A 87 -1.14 2.32 -8.40
CA THR A 87 -0.39 1.75 -7.26
C THR A 87 -1.16 0.60 -6.63
N ALA A 88 -2.48 0.73 -6.45
CA ALA A 88 -3.33 -0.31 -5.87
C ALA A 88 -3.33 -1.59 -6.69
N GLN A 89 -3.44 -1.47 -8.02
CA GLN A 89 -3.37 -2.62 -8.93
C GLN A 89 -2.02 -3.33 -8.83
N LYS A 90 -0.92 -2.60 -9.02
CA LYS A 90 0.45 -3.15 -8.92
C LYS A 90 0.75 -3.76 -7.55
N PHE A 91 0.24 -3.15 -6.47
CA PHE A 91 0.42 -3.62 -5.10
C PHE A 91 -0.30 -4.95 -4.87
N GLY A 92 -1.55 -5.07 -5.33
CA GLY A 92 -2.33 -6.31 -5.27
C GLY A 92 -1.70 -7.43 -6.10
N GLU A 93 -1.25 -7.12 -7.32
CA GLU A 93 -0.51 -8.06 -8.17
C GLU A 93 0.75 -8.58 -7.48
N ASN A 94 1.57 -7.68 -6.92
CA ASN A 94 2.77 -8.05 -6.18
C ASN A 94 2.45 -8.93 -4.97
N PHE A 95 1.40 -8.61 -4.21
CA PHE A 95 0.99 -9.43 -3.07
C PHE A 95 0.59 -10.85 -3.50
N ALA A 96 -0.19 -10.98 -4.57
CA ALA A 96 -0.58 -12.29 -5.12
C ALA A 96 0.63 -13.09 -5.62
N LEU A 97 1.58 -12.44 -6.32
CA LEU A 97 2.83 -13.07 -6.75
C LEU A 97 3.67 -13.54 -5.55
N THR A 98 3.78 -12.70 -4.51
CA THR A 98 4.52 -13.05 -3.29
C THR A 98 3.88 -14.23 -2.57
N LEU A 99 2.54 -14.28 -2.51
CA LEU A 99 1.80 -15.40 -1.93
C LEU A 99 2.06 -16.70 -2.70
N ASN A 100 1.99 -16.66 -4.03
CA ASN A 100 2.24 -17.85 -4.86
C ASN A 100 3.69 -18.35 -4.68
N ALA A 101 4.67 -17.44 -4.64
CA ALA A 101 6.06 -17.79 -4.39
C ALA A 101 6.25 -18.41 -2.99
N TYR A 102 5.57 -17.88 -1.97
CA TYR A 102 5.61 -18.40 -0.61
C TYR A 102 4.93 -19.77 -0.45
N GLN A 103 3.87 -20.05 -1.21
CA GLN A 103 3.18 -21.35 -1.17
C GLN A 103 3.87 -22.43 -2.02
N GLY A 104 4.68 -22.03 -3.00
CA GLY A 104 5.43 -22.94 -3.87
C GLY A 104 6.74 -23.46 -3.28
N THR A 105 7.16 -22.97 -2.11
CA THR A 105 8.29 -23.45 -1.30
C THR A 105 7.84 -24.41 -0.21
#